data_AF-A0A356V4Y3-F1
#
_entry.id   AF-A0A356V4Y3-F1
#
_cell.length_a   1.000
_cell.length_b   1.000
_cell.length_c   1.000
_cell.angle_alpha   90.00
_cell.angle_beta   90.00
_cell.angle_gamma   90.00
#
_symmetry.space_group_name_H-M   'P 1'
#
loop_
_entity.id
_entity.type
_entity.pdbx_description
1 polymer ?
#
loop_
_entity_poly.entity_id
_entity_poly.type
_entity_poly.pdbx_seq_one_letter_code
_entity_poly.pdbx_strand_id
1 'polypeptide(L)'
;MNNMCATKQHNSHKLGTVAMQVINLAVKPFGAVSSFLARHPSESDYAKEQICAKAEKPSECRKSTATSALQQLNSVRTKMFDLVESNEWIALSDLIKDWDQSRAAANDETRLARHALFAVADALAVGPGVNGMPDIADESIERLANVYALQPECYPLAAICAYLHICQVWNLQGTDRNSRINDDYKDEAKSKRKFAKKFLAPHDPKTLNSPLLAGVRFDTLPLLSKTGDLTKRYYKEWAALDLEDQVPHAEYYFLRLPN
;
A
#
# COMPACT_ATOMS: atom_id res chain seq x y z
N MET A 1 -32.19 7.20 49.12
CA MET A 1 -32.00 5.88 49.76
C MET A 1 -31.46 4.92 48.71
N ASN A 2 -30.26 4.39 48.98
CA ASN A 2 -29.61 3.13 48.55
C ASN A 2 -29.62 2.76 47.05
N ASN A 3 -28.48 2.62 46.35
CA ASN A 3 -27.25 1.81 46.51
C ASN A 3 -27.26 0.51 45.67
N MET A 4 -26.17 0.34 44.91
CA MET A 4 -25.47 -0.92 44.58
C MET A 4 -26.14 -1.92 43.60
N CYS A 5 -25.42 -2.77 42.84
CA CYS A 5 -24.02 -2.88 42.39
C CYS A 5 -23.96 -4.12 41.46
N ALA A 6 -23.33 -3.97 40.29
CA ALA A 6 -22.37 -4.88 39.65
C ALA A 6 -22.70 -6.30 39.09
N THR A 7 -22.23 -6.44 37.84
CA THR A 7 -21.25 -7.44 37.28
C THR A 7 -21.67 -8.73 36.55
N LYS A 8 -21.08 -8.81 35.33
CA LYS A 8 -20.31 -9.90 34.67
C LYS A 8 -21.00 -10.80 33.63
N GLN A 9 -20.43 -10.76 32.41
CA GLN A 9 -19.96 -11.86 31.53
C GLN A 9 -19.91 -11.34 30.07
N HIS A 10 -19.05 -11.74 29.13
CA HIS A 10 -17.68 -12.26 29.09
C HIS A 10 -17.21 -12.05 27.63
N ASN A 11 -15.98 -11.57 27.44
CA ASN A 11 -15.30 -11.46 26.13
C ASN A 11 -14.89 -12.85 25.61
N SER A 12 -15.17 -13.18 24.34
CA SER A 12 -14.37 -14.14 23.55
C SER A 12 -14.72 -14.19 22.04
N HIS A 13 -14.62 -13.10 21.26
CA HIS A 13 -14.69 -13.19 19.79
C HIS A 13 -13.97 -12.03 19.07
N LYS A 14 -12.68 -11.76 19.34
CA LYS A 14 -11.92 -10.73 18.58
C LYS A 14 -10.43 -11.01 18.35
N LEU A 15 -10.00 -12.27 18.34
CA LEU A 15 -8.57 -12.59 18.11
C LEU A 15 -8.27 -13.36 16.80
N GLY A 16 -9.30 -13.72 16.02
CA GLY A 16 -9.11 -14.48 14.77
C GLY A 16 -8.91 -13.63 13.49
N THR A 17 -9.14 -12.32 13.53
CA THR A 17 -9.26 -11.50 12.30
C THR A 17 -8.00 -10.68 11.97
N VAL A 18 -7.09 -10.49 12.91
CA VAL A 18 -5.94 -9.56 12.75
C VAL A 18 -4.76 -10.20 12.02
N ALA A 19 -4.59 -11.53 12.08
CA ALA A 19 -3.48 -12.23 11.43
C ALA A 19 -3.58 -12.26 9.89
N MET A 20 -4.78 -12.10 9.32
CA MET A 20 -5.01 -12.11 7.86
C MET A 20 -4.72 -10.76 7.17
N GLN A 21 -4.50 -9.68 7.92
CA GLN A 21 -4.30 -8.34 7.33
C GLN A 21 -2.83 -8.01 7.01
N VAL A 22 -1.86 -8.69 7.65
CA VAL A 22 -0.43 -8.34 7.53
C VAL A 22 0.19 -8.84 6.22
N ILE A 23 -0.29 -9.97 5.67
CA ILE A 23 0.18 -10.49 4.37
C ILE A 23 -0.39 -9.66 3.20
N ASN A 24 -1.53 -8.99 3.38
CA ASN A 24 -2.15 -8.18 2.32
C ASN A 24 -1.44 -6.83 2.10
N LEU A 25 -0.71 -6.28 3.07
CA LEU A 25 -0.13 -4.94 2.94
C LEU A 25 1.14 -4.88 2.07
N ALA A 26 1.86 -6.00 1.92
CA ALA A 26 3.01 -6.12 1.00
C ALA A 26 2.61 -6.61 -0.42
N VAL A 27 1.36 -7.06 -0.60
CA VAL A 27 0.90 -7.77 -1.82
C VAL A 27 -0.48 -7.27 -2.29
N LYS A 28 -0.87 -6.05 -1.88
CA LYS A 28 -2.20 -5.46 -2.14
C LYS A 28 -2.66 -5.42 -3.62
N PRO A 29 -1.82 -5.52 -4.68
CA PRO A 29 -2.35 -5.62 -6.04
C PRO A 29 -2.70 -7.05 -6.50
N PHE A 30 -2.43 -8.09 -5.72
CA PHE A 30 -2.38 -9.46 -6.27
C PHE A 30 -3.24 -10.47 -5.49
N GLY A 31 -4.57 -10.35 -5.67
CA GLY A 31 -5.60 -11.24 -5.09
C GLY A 31 -5.59 -12.71 -5.55
N ALA A 32 -4.52 -13.21 -6.19
CA ALA A 32 -4.43 -14.60 -6.64
C ALA A 32 -3.87 -15.57 -5.58
N VAL A 33 -3.32 -15.07 -4.47
CA VAL A 33 -2.73 -15.92 -3.40
C VAL A 33 -3.74 -16.27 -2.30
N SER A 34 -4.90 -15.59 -2.23
CA SER A 34 -5.91 -15.88 -1.20
C SER A 34 -6.56 -17.26 -1.36
N SER A 35 -6.62 -17.81 -2.57
CA SER A 35 -7.20 -19.14 -2.83
C SER A 35 -6.24 -20.30 -2.57
N PHE A 36 -4.92 -20.06 -2.57
CA PHE A 36 -3.93 -21.10 -2.27
C PHE A 36 -3.73 -21.31 -0.76
N LEU A 37 -3.99 -20.28 0.05
CA LEU A 37 -3.93 -20.33 1.51
C LEU A 37 -5.28 -20.67 2.19
N ALA A 38 -6.37 -20.77 1.41
CA ALA A 38 -7.69 -21.18 1.89
C ALA A 38 -7.89 -22.72 1.87
N ARG A 39 -6.82 -23.51 1.98
CA ARG A 39 -6.95 -24.95 2.24
C ARG A 39 -7.06 -25.13 3.75
N HIS A 40 -8.26 -25.42 4.23
CA HIS A 40 -8.51 -25.78 5.62
C HIS A 40 -7.51 -26.85 6.09
N PRO A 41 -6.73 -26.62 7.16
CA PRO A 41 -6.09 -27.74 7.83
C PRO A 41 -7.20 -28.58 8.47
N SER A 42 -7.30 -29.83 8.03
CA SER A 42 -8.16 -30.82 8.68
C SER A 42 -7.68 -31.03 10.12
N GLU A 43 -8.61 -31.31 11.04
CA GLU A 43 -8.39 -31.51 12.48
C GLU A 43 -7.34 -32.59 12.85
N SER A 44 -6.74 -33.30 11.88
CA SER A 44 -5.68 -34.30 12.10
C SER A 44 -4.27 -33.73 12.28
N ASP A 45 -4.02 -32.44 12.03
CA ASP A 45 -2.66 -31.87 12.15
C ASP A 45 -2.32 -31.35 13.56
N TYR A 46 -3.31 -31.21 14.45
CA TYR A 46 -3.10 -30.81 15.85
C TYR A 46 -2.47 -31.92 16.72
N ALA A 47 -2.35 -33.15 16.21
CA ALA A 47 -1.82 -34.28 16.97
C ALA A 47 -0.30 -34.49 16.83
N LYS A 48 0.41 -33.69 16.01
CA LYS A 48 1.87 -33.85 15.79
C LYS A 48 2.76 -32.84 16.52
N GLU A 49 2.20 -31.82 17.17
CA GLU A 49 2.99 -30.83 17.93
C GLU A 49 3.36 -31.24 19.37
N GLN A 50 2.96 -32.43 19.85
CA GLN A 50 3.31 -32.89 21.22
C GLN A 50 4.48 -33.87 21.31
N ILE A 51 5.18 -34.18 20.22
CA ILE A 51 6.39 -35.03 20.28
C ILE A 51 7.60 -34.25 19.78
N CYS A 52 7.97 -33.20 20.51
CA CYS A 52 9.33 -32.64 20.49
C CYS A 52 9.67 -31.86 21.78
N ALA A 53 9.01 -32.18 22.90
CA ALA A 53 9.34 -31.62 24.21
C ALA A 53 10.31 -32.54 24.96
N LYS A 54 11.53 -32.71 24.44
CA LYS A 54 12.70 -33.23 25.20
C LYS A 54 13.98 -33.13 24.38
N ALA A 55 14.58 -31.94 24.36
CA ALA A 55 16.03 -31.75 24.30
C ALA A 55 16.36 -30.26 24.54
N GLU A 56 16.99 -30.01 25.68
CA GLU A 56 18.07 -29.03 25.90
C GLU A 56 17.84 -27.53 25.58
N LYS A 57 17.77 -26.76 26.68
CA LYS A 57 18.08 -25.32 26.88
C LYS A 57 17.59 -24.32 25.81
N PRO A 58 16.56 -23.50 26.12
CA PRO A 58 16.22 -22.37 25.26
C PRO A 58 17.22 -21.22 25.49
N SER A 59 18.18 -21.08 24.59
CA SER A 59 18.79 -19.78 24.32
C SER A 59 17.71 -18.85 23.80
N GLU A 60 17.49 -17.74 24.53
CA GLU A 60 16.82 -16.51 24.11
C GLU A 60 16.03 -16.59 22.80
N CYS A 61 14.79 -17.06 22.93
CA CYS A 61 13.77 -16.89 21.91
C CYS A 61 13.53 -15.39 21.72
N ARG A 62 14.06 -14.81 20.63
CA ARG A 62 13.84 -13.43 20.19
C ARG A 62 12.34 -13.12 20.26
N LYS A 63 11.93 -12.37 21.28
CA LYS A 63 10.55 -11.88 21.39
C LYS A 63 10.27 -10.88 20.27
N SER A 64 9.47 -11.31 19.31
CA SER A 64 8.54 -10.56 18.44
C SER A 64 8.87 -9.08 18.15
N THR A 65 9.67 -8.82 17.12
CA THR A 65 9.82 -7.48 16.50
C THR A 65 8.61 -7.08 15.65
N ALA A 66 7.84 -8.04 15.12
CA ALA A 66 6.68 -7.78 14.25
C ALA A 66 5.56 -6.97 14.92
N THR A 67 5.40 -7.09 16.24
CA THR A 67 4.41 -6.28 17.00
C THR A 67 4.74 -4.78 16.96
N SER A 68 6.01 -4.41 16.80
CA SER A 68 6.45 -3.01 16.80
C SER A 68 6.31 -2.31 15.44
N ALA A 69 6.60 -3.00 14.33
CA ALA A 69 6.46 -2.44 12.98
C ALA A 69 4.99 -2.17 12.64
N LEU A 70 4.09 -3.11 12.93
CA LEU A 70 2.65 -2.93 12.70
C LEU A 70 2.09 -1.73 13.49
N GLN A 71 2.55 -1.53 14.73
CA GLN A 71 2.16 -0.36 15.53
C GLN A 71 2.64 0.95 14.90
N GLN A 72 3.87 1.00 14.39
CA GLN A 72 4.40 2.16 13.67
C GLN A 72 3.59 2.46 12.41
N LEU A 73 3.31 1.45 11.59
CA LEU A 73 2.52 1.61 10.36
C LEU A 73 1.08 2.07 10.66
N ASN A 74 0.45 1.52 11.71
CA ASN A 74 -0.86 1.99 12.15
C ASN A 74 -0.82 3.44 12.65
N SER A 75 0.24 3.84 13.36
CA SER A 75 0.42 5.24 13.78
C SER A 75 0.57 6.18 12.58
N VAL A 76 1.34 5.78 11.56
CA VAL A 76 1.42 6.52 10.29
C VAL A 76 0.05 6.63 9.64
N ARG A 77 -0.70 5.53 9.57
CA ARG A 77 -2.06 5.53 9.00
C ARG A 77 -2.97 6.51 9.73
N THR A 78 -3.08 6.42 11.06
CA THR A 78 -3.90 7.34 11.86
C THR A 78 -3.49 8.79 11.62
N LYS A 79 -2.18 9.09 11.64
CA LYS A 79 -1.68 10.45 11.38
C LYS A 79 -2.04 10.97 9.98
N MET A 80 -1.97 10.12 8.94
CA MET A 80 -2.40 10.52 7.60
C MET A 80 -3.90 10.80 7.55
N PHE A 81 -4.72 9.98 8.21
CA PHE A 81 -6.16 10.19 8.30
C PHE A 81 -6.49 11.54 8.96
N ASP A 82 -5.88 11.83 10.13
CA ASP A 82 -6.12 13.08 10.85
C ASP A 82 -5.77 14.32 9.99
N LEU A 83 -4.67 14.26 9.24
CA LEU A 83 -4.23 15.34 8.35
C LEU A 83 -5.16 15.49 7.12
N VAL A 84 -5.64 14.39 6.55
CA VAL A 84 -6.61 14.39 5.45
C VAL A 84 -7.95 14.98 5.91
N GLU A 85 -8.47 14.53 7.06
CA GLU A 85 -9.72 15.04 7.63
C GLU A 85 -9.65 16.53 7.95
N SER A 86 -8.49 16.99 8.42
CA SER A 86 -8.24 18.40 8.75
C SER A 86 -7.90 19.27 7.53
N ASN A 87 -7.81 18.70 6.32
CA ASN A 87 -7.36 19.37 5.09
C ASN A 87 -5.96 20.01 5.21
N GLU A 88 -5.08 19.43 6.04
CA GLU A 88 -3.72 19.91 6.29
C GLU A 88 -2.74 19.40 5.23
N TRP A 89 -3.04 19.69 3.95
CA TRP A 89 -2.36 19.13 2.78
C TRP A 89 -0.87 19.45 2.73
N ILE A 90 -0.47 20.64 3.20
CA ILE A 90 0.93 21.06 3.18
C ILE A 90 1.72 20.32 4.25
N ALA A 91 1.23 20.28 5.49
CA ALA A 91 1.87 19.52 6.57
C ALA A 91 1.96 18.02 6.24
N LEU A 92 0.93 17.48 5.58
CA LEU A 92 0.94 16.12 5.05
C LEU A 92 2.03 15.93 4.00
N SER A 93 2.14 16.85 3.05
CA SER A 93 3.16 16.79 2.00
C SER A 93 4.59 16.89 2.55
N ASP A 94 4.82 17.78 3.52
CA ASP A 94 6.11 17.93 4.19
C ASP A 94 6.50 16.65 4.93
N LEU A 95 5.55 16.02 5.64
CA LEU A 95 5.81 14.78 6.34
C LEU A 95 6.18 13.62 5.40
N ILE A 96 5.48 13.50 4.26
CA ILE A 96 5.82 12.50 3.24
C ILE A 96 7.20 12.79 2.64
N LYS A 97 7.51 14.06 2.35
CA LYS A 97 8.82 14.49 1.86
C LYS A 97 9.92 14.14 2.84
N ASP A 98 9.74 14.44 4.12
CA ASP A 98 10.72 14.16 5.16
C ASP A 98 11.00 12.67 5.26
N TRP A 99 9.96 11.83 5.25
CA TRP A 99 10.14 10.37 5.26
C TRP A 99 10.78 9.83 3.99
N ASP A 100 10.46 10.40 2.83
CA ASP A 100 11.05 10.00 1.56
C ASP A 100 12.55 10.36 1.54
N GLN A 101 12.91 11.60 1.88
CA GLN A 101 14.27 12.10 1.85
C GLN A 101 15.17 11.49 2.93
N SER A 102 14.63 11.20 4.12
CA SER A 102 15.36 10.52 5.20
C SER A 102 15.42 8.99 5.05
N ARG A 103 14.75 8.43 4.04
CA ARG A 103 14.56 6.97 3.87
C ARG A 103 13.96 6.31 5.11
N ALA A 104 13.11 7.04 5.84
CA ALA A 104 12.52 6.55 7.07
C ALA A 104 11.78 5.24 6.82
N ALA A 105 12.03 4.27 7.68
CA ALA A 105 11.42 2.94 7.62
C ALA A 105 10.84 2.55 8.97
N ALA A 106 9.83 1.69 8.92
CA ALA A 106 9.39 0.94 10.09
C ALA A 106 10.44 -0.13 10.46
N ASN A 107 10.27 -0.77 11.62
CA ASN A 107 11.21 -1.78 12.12
C ASN A 107 11.31 -3.03 11.24
N ASP A 108 10.37 -3.24 10.30
CA ASP A 108 10.41 -4.30 9.29
C ASP A 108 10.98 -3.80 7.94
N GLU A 109 11.65 -2.65 7.95
CA GLU A 109 12.27 -2.00 6.79
C GLU A 109 11.26 -1.43 5.77
N THR A 110 9.95 -1.47 6.05
CA THR A 110 8.94 -0.84 5.20
C THR A 110 9.12 0.67 5.16
N ARG A 111 9.35 1.23 3.96
CA ARG A 111 9.50 2.68 3.77
C ARG A 111 8.22 3.45 4.10
N LEU A 112 8.33 4.39 5.03
CA LEU A 112 7.18 5.11 5.58
C LEU A 112 6.52 6.02 4.54
N ALA A 113 7.28 6.64 3.63
CA ALA A 113 6.73 7.54 2.63
C ALA A 113 5.74 6.85 1.67
N ARG A 114 6.09 5.66 1.17
CA ARG A 114 5.21 4.86 0.30
C ARG A 114 3.99 4.35 1.08
N HIS A 115 4.18 3.95 2.34
CA HIS A 115 3.06 3.57 3.19
C HIS A 115 2.10 4.73 3.49
N ALA A 116 2.65 5.92 3.74
CA ALA A 116 1.88 7.14 3.97
C ALA A 116 1.03 7.49 2.73
N LEU A 117 1.61 7.40 1.53
CA LEU A 117 0.87 7.56 0.28
C LEU A 117 -0.34 6.62 0.17
N PHE A 118 -0.17 5.35 0.56
CA PHE A 118 -1.28 4.39 0.58
C PHE A 118 -2.34 4.73 1.63
N ALA A 119 -1.91 5.17 2.81
CA ALA A 119 -2.83 5.60 3.87
C ALA A 119 -3.64 6.85 3.47
N VAL A 120 -3.04 7.78 2.72
CA VAL A 120 -3.74 8.95 2.16
C VAL A 120 -4.82 8.52 1.18
N ALA A 121 -4.50 7.58 0.27
CA ALA A 121 -5.50 7.05 -0.66
C ALA A 121 -6.64 6.31 0.08
N ASP A 122 -6.31 5.53 1.11
CA ASP A 122 -7.31 4.88 1.96
C ASP A 122 -8.19 5.89 2.70
N ALA A 123 -7.64 7.03 3.15
CA ALA A 123 -8.39 8.09 3.84
C ALA A 123 -9.34 8.85 2.90
N LEU A 124 -8.98 8.95 1.62
CA LEU A 124 -9.77 9.63 0.58
C LEU A 124 -10.76 8.71 -0.14
N ALA A 125 -10.76 7.43 0.18
CA ALA A 125 -11.58 6.43 -0.48
C ALA A 125 -13.06 6.62 -0.13
N VAL A 126 -13.94 6.51 -1.13
CA VAL A 126 -15.40 6.48 -0.92
C VAL A 126 -15.92 5.10 -0.55
N GLY A 127 -15.06 4.08 -0.68
CA GLY A 127 -15.37 2.70 -0.34
C GLY A 127 -14.25 1.74 -0.75
N PRO A 128 -14.44 0.44 -0.48
CA PRO A 128 -13.56 -0.59 -1.02
C PRO A 128 -13.80 -0.74 -2.53
N GLY A 129 -12.73 -0.61 -3.31
CA GLY A 129 -12.70 -0.93 -4.74
C GLY A 129 -12.40 -2.41 -5.01
N VAL A 130 -11.94 -2.70 -6.23
CA VAL A 130 -11.69 -4.08 -6.67
C VAL A 130 -10.35 -4.59 -6.12
N ASN A 131 -10.31 -5.84 -5.65
CA ASN A 131 -9.12 -6.47 -5.07
C ASN A 131 -8.50 -5.71 -3.88
N GLY A 132 -9.30 -4.95 -3.14
CA GLY A 132 -8.81 -4.21 -1.96
C GLY A 132 -8.09 -2.90 -2.28
N MET A 133 -8.14 -2.45 -3.54
CA MET A 133 -7.74 -1.09 -3.91
C MET A 133 -8.80 -0.09 -3.43
N PRO A 134 -8.40 1.12 -2.97
CA PRO A 134 -9.36 2.13 -2.58
C PRO A 134 -10.15 2.63 -3.79
N ASP A 135 -11.46 2.83 -3.64
CA ASP A 135 -12.28 3.49 -4.65
C ASP A 135 -12.21 5.00 -4.48
N ILE A 136 -11.72 5.69 -5.51
CA ILE A 136 -11.39 7.12 -5.45
C ILE A 136 -12.33 7.92 -6.35
N ALA A 137 -13.11 8.81 -5.74
CA ALA A 137 -13.94 9.76 -6.44
C ALA A 137 -13.11 10.87 -7.11
N ASP A 138 -13.56 11.35 -8.27
CA ASP A 138 -12.86 12.40 -9.03
C ASP A 138 -12.79 13.73 -8.24
N GLU A 139 -13.80 14.03 -7.42
CA GLU A 139 -13.83 15.23 -6.57
C GLU A 139 -12.71 15.23 -5.51
N SER A 140 -12.33 14.05 -5.00
CA SER A 140 -11.20 13.92 -4.06
C SER A 140 -9.88 14.29 -4.73
N ILE A 141 -9.71 13.92 -6.01
CA ILE A 141 -8.52 14.25 -6.80
C ILE A 141 -8.51 15.73 -7.16
N GLU A 142 -9.66 16.29 -7.56
CA GLU A 142 -9.77 17.71 -7.94
C GLU A 142 -9.37 18.65 -6.79
N ARG A 143 -9.80 18.36 -5.56
CA ARG A 143 -9.42 19.15 -4.37
C ARG A 143 -7.90 19.20 -4.19
N LEU A 144 -7.23 18.04 -4.26
CA LEU A 144 -5.78 17.94 -4.16
C LEU A 144 -5.06 18.59 -5.35
N ALA A 145 -5.61 18.44 -6.55
CA ALA A 145 -5.06 19.06 -7.77
C ALA A 145 -5.10 20.59 -7.67
N ASN A 146 -6.13 21.17 -7.05
CA ASN A 146 -6.21 22.60 -6.79
C ASN A 146 -5.14 23.07 -5.80
N VAL A 147 -4.86 22.30 -4.75
CA VAL A 147 -3.75 22.60 -3.81
C VAL A 147 -2.41 22.51 -4.53
N TYR A 148 -2.19 21.45 -5.31
CA TYR A 148 -0.97 21.30 -6.11
C TYR A 148 -0.80 22.42 -7.15
N ALA A 149 -1.88 22.92 -7.75
CA ALA A 149 -1.80 24.05 -8.67
C ALA A 149 -1.26 25.32 -8.01
N LEU A 150 -1.44 25.48 -6.70
CA LEU A 150 -0.87 26.58 -5.91
C LEU A 150 0.58 26.32 -5.47
N GLN A 151 1.03 25.07 -5.45
CA GLN A 151 2.39 24.64 -5.07
C GLN A 151 2.94 23.57 -6.02
N PRO A 152 3.17 23.90 -7.30
CA PRO A 152 3.54 22.92 -8.32
C PRO A 152 4.91 22.27 -8.10
N GLU A 153 5.78 22.89 -7.31
CA GLU A 153 7.08 22.36 -6.88
C GLU A 153 6.98 21.25 -5.81
N CYS A 154 5.81 21.11 -5.17
CA CYS A 154 5.60 20.13 -4.11
C CYS A 154 5.38 18.72 -4.71
N TYR A 155 6.49 18.01 -4.93
CA TYR A 155 6.45 16.67 -5.52
C TYR A 155 5.62 15.62 -4.73
N PRO A 156 5.50 15.65 -3.39
CA PRO A 156 4.63 14.72 -2.69
C PRO A 156 3.16 14.90 -3.06
N LEU A 157 2.69 16.14 -3.26
CA LEU A 157 1.32 16.39 -3.74
C LEU A 157 1.14 15.83 -5.16
N ALA A 158 2.12 15.99 -6.04
CA ALA A 158 2.10 15.37 -7.36
C ALA A 158 2.05 13.83 -7.28
N ALA A 159 2.82 13.23 -6.37
CA ALA A 159 2.82 11.78 -6.13
C ALA A 159 1.46 11.28 -5.65
N ILE A 160 0.81 11.99 -4.72
CA ILE A 160 -0.54 11.68 -4.24
C ILE A 160 -1.53 11.73 -5.41
N CYS A 161 -1.62 12.84 -6.13
CA CYS A 161 -2.53 12.99 -7.27
C CYS A 161 -2.32 11.89 -8.32
N ALA A 162 -1.07 11.55 -8.62
CA ALA A 162 -0.76 10.48 -9.56
C ALA A 162 -1.20 9.10 -9.05
N TYR A 163 -0.95 8.81 -7.78
CA TYR A 163 -1.33 7.54 -7.16
C TYR A 163 -2.85 7.35 -7.09
N LEU A 164 -3.60 8.41 -6.81
CA LEU A 164 -5.07 8.36 -6.82
C LEU A 164 -5.63 7.97 -8.20
N HIS A 165 -5.09 8.53 -9.28
CA HIS A 165 -5.43 8.08 -10.63
C HIS A 165 -4.99 6.65 -10.92
N ILE A 166 -3.87 6.20 -10.36
CA ILE A 166 -3.45 4.81 -10.46
C ILE A 166 -4.49 3.90 -9.78
N CYS A 167 -4.97 4.22 -8.58
CA CYS A 167 -6.04 3.47 -7.92
C CYS A 167 -7.29 3.32 -8.81
N GLN A 168 -7.71 4.40 -9.49
CA GLN A 168 -8.82 4.35 -10.45
C GLN A 168 -8.52 3.37 -11.61
N VAL A 169 -7.31 3.40 -12.17
CA VAL A 169 -6.88 2.45 -13.22
C VAL A 169 -7.00 1.01 -12.74
N TRP A 170 -6.56 0.71 -11.51
CA TRP A 170 -6.65 -0.64 -10.94
C TRP A 170 -8.11 -1.11 -10.80
N ASN A 171 -9.00 -0.26 -10.32
CA ASN A 171 -10.42 -0.59 -10.19
C ASN A 171 -11.07 -0.86 -11.57
N LEU A 172 -10.76 -0.03 -12.58
CA LEU A 172 -11.24 -0.23 -13.95
C LEU A 172 -10.77 -1.57 -14.55
N GLN A 173 -9.48 -1.91 -14.36
CA GLN A 173 -8.92 -3.16 -14.86
C GLN A 173 -9.37 -4.41 -14.09
N GLY A 174 -9.65 -4.28 -12.79
CA GLY A 174 -10.21 -5.35 -11.99
C GLY A 174 -11.65 -5.69 -12.38
N THR A 175 -12.40 -4.68 -12.83
CA THR A 175 -13.79 -4.83 -13.30
C THR A 175 -13.84 -5.56 -14.66
N ASP A 176 -12.87 -5.28 -15.54
CA ASP A 176 -12.69 -5.91 -16.86
C ASP A 176 -12.43 -7.43 -16.82
N ARG A 177 -11.95 -7.97 -15.68
CA ARG A 177 -11.76 -9.43 -15.53
C ARG A 177 -13.08 -10.20 -15.31
N ASN A 178 -14.13 -9.53 -14.83
CA ASN A 178 -15.40 -10.17 -14.45
C ASN A 178 -16.54 -9.90 -15.45
N SER A 179 -16.38 -8.98 -16.38
CA SER A 179 -17.37 -8.63 -17.40
C SER A 179 -16.76 -8.71 -18.80
N ARG A 180 -17.56 -9.09 -19.81
CA ARG A 180 -17.11 -9.12 -21.20
C ARG A 180 -16.57 -7.73 -21.58
N ILE A 181 -15.28 -7.68 -21.88
CA ILE A 181 -14.48 -6.58 -22.45
C ILE A 181 -15.37 -5.44 -22.96
N ASN A 182 -15.51 -4.37 -22.17
CA ASN A 182 -16.00 -3.10 -22.67
C ASN A 182 -14.78 -2.24 -23.03
N ASP A 183 -14.64 -1.88 -24.31
CA ASP A 183 -13.53 -1.04 -24.77
C ASP A 183 -13.52 0.34 -24.09
N ASP A 184 -14.68 0.80 -23.60
CA ASP A 184 -14.80 2.04 -22.80
C ASP A 184 -13.88 2.04 -21.57
N TYR A 185 -13.78 0.92 -20.84
CA TYR A 185 -12.92 0.83 -19.65
C TYR A 185 -11.44 0.90 -19.98
N LYS A 186 -11.03 0.44 -21.18
CA LYS A 186 -9.64 0.53 -21.63
C LYS A 186 -9.26 1.97 -21.94
N ASP A 187 -10.14 2.71 -22.61
CA ASP A 187 -9.91 4.12 -22.94
C ASP A 187 -9.93 4.99 -21.69
N GLU A 188 -10.84 4.72 -20.75
CA GLU A 188 -10.87 5.39 -19.46
C GLU A 188 -9.58 5.11 -18.66
N ALA A 189 -9.17 3.85 -18.53
CA ALA A 189 -7.92 3.49 -17.85
C ALA A 189 -6.69 4.14 -18.52
N LYS A 190 -6.66 4.22 -19.85
CA LYS A 190 -5.61 4.94 -20.59
C LYS A 190 -5.62 6.44 -20.27
N SER A 191 -6.79 7.05 -20.17
CA SER A 191 -6.97 8.45 -19.78
C SER A 191 -6.46 8.71 -18.36
N LYS A 192 -6.89 7.91 -17.37
CA LYS A 192 -6.44 8.04 -15.98
C LYS A 192 -4.91 7.85 -15.84
N ARG A 193 -4.30 6.90 -16.57
CA ARG A 193 -2.81 6.79 -16.64
C ARG A 193 -2.15 8.04 -17.23
N LYS A 194 -2.75 8.67 -18.25
CA LYS A 194 -2.22 9.91 -18.84
C LYS A 194 -2.24 11.04 -17.81
N PHE A 195 -3.29 11.15 -17.00
CA PHE A 195 -3.36 12.13 -15.92
C PHE A 195 -2.32 11.86 -14.83
N ALA A 196 -2.15 10.60 -14.38
CA ALA A 196 -1.09 10.26 -13.44
C ALA A 196 0.30 10.70 -13.94
N LYS A 197 0.61 10.41 -15.21
CA LYS A 197 1.86 10.85 -15.84
C LYS A 197 2.00 12.38 -15.94
N LYS A 198 0.89 13.12 -16.11
CA LYS A 198 0.91 14.59 -16.16
C LYS A 198 1.38 15.19 -14.84
N PHE A 199 0.92 14.66 -13.70
CA PHE A 199 1.39 15.11 -12.38
C PHE A 199 2.86 14.79 -12.15
N LEU A 200 3.32 13.62 -12.60
CA LEU A 200 4.71 13.20 -12.41
C LEU A 200 5.70 13.85 -13.39
N ALA A 201 5.24 14.35 -14.55
CA ALA A 201 6.12 14.84 -15.60
C ALA A 201 7.08 15.97 -15.18
N PRO A 202 6.69 16.95 -14.34
CA PRO A 202 7.58 18.01 -13.87
C PRO A 202 8.64 17.53 -12.86
N HIS A 203 8.43 16.36 -12.25
CA HIS A 203 9.21 15.88 -11.11
C HIS A 203 10.07 14.69 -11.51
N ASP A 204 11.37 14.91 -11.66
CA ASP A 204 12.32 13.85 -11.94
C ASP A 204 12.82 13.17 -10.65
N PRO A 205 12.50 11.87 -10.42
CA PRO A 205 12.90 11.13 -9.22
C PRO A 205 14.41 11.16 -8.96
N LYS A 206 15.23 11.12 -10.02
CA LYS A 206 16.69 11.15 -9.87
C LYS A 206 17.18 12.51 -9.40
N THR A 207 16.74 13.57 -10.07
CA THR A 207 17.10 14.94 -9.70
C THR A 207 16.62 15.29 -8.28
N LEU A 208 15.44 14.83 -7.89
CA LEU A 208 14.86 15.05 -6.55
C LEU A 208 15.29 14.01 -5.51
N ASN A 209 16.11 13.03 -5.90
CA ASN A 209 16.52 11.89 -5.06
C ASN A 209 15.36 11.22 -4.30
N SER A 210 14.25 10.98 -5.01
CA SER A 210 12.95 10.54 -4.44
C SER A 210 12.58 9.12 -4.91
N PRO A 211 12.83 8.08 -4.08
CA PRO A 211 12.32 6.73 -4.31
C PRO A 211 10.80 6.69 -4.40
N LEU A 212 10.09 7.53 -3.63
CA LEU A 212 8.63 7.62 -3.71
C LEU A 212 8.16 7.93 -5.14
N LEU A 213 8.71 8.97 -5.77
CA LEU A 213 8.34 9.32 -7.14
C LEU A 213 8.71 8.23 -8.14
N ALA A 214 9.85 7.55 -7.95
CA ALA A 214 10.27 6.45 -8.82
C ALA A 214 9.30 5.26 -8.71
N GLY A 215 8.87 4.92 -7.50
CA GLY A 215 7.84 3.91 -7.25
C GLY A 215 6.50 4.29 -7.89
N VAL A 216 5.98 5.51 -7.65
CA VAL A 216 4.71 5.94 -8.27
C VAL A 216 4.82 5.99 -9.80
N ARG A 217 5.97 6.36 -10.35
CA ARG A 217 6.25 6.28 -11.79
C ARG A 217 6.22 4.84 -12.29
N PHE A 218 6.79 3.90 -11.55
CA PHE A 218 6.72 2.47 -11.83
C PHE A 218 5.26 1.98 -11.82
N ASP A 219 4.45 2.41 -10.86
CA ASP A 219 3.03 2.06 -10.72
C ASP A 219 2.16 2.55 -11.89
N THR A 220 2.64 3.51 -12.71
CA THR A 220 1.94 3.91 -13.95
C THR A 220 2.03 2.89 -15.09
N LEU A 221 2.88 1.87 -14.94
CA LEU A 221 3.08 0.85 -15.97
C LEU A 221 1.85 -0.07 -16.07
N PRO A 222 1.39 -0.42 -17.28
CA PRO A 222 0.29 -1.36 -17.43
C PRO A 222 0.72 -2.78 -17.05
N LEU A 223 -0.04 -3.40 -16.14
CA LEU A 223 0.22 -4.70 -15.52
C LEU A 223 0.48 -5.88 -16.47
N LEU A 224 0.03 -5.78 -17.72
CA LEU A 224 0.06 -6.88 -18.70
C LEU A 224 0.58 -6.44 -20.07
N SER A 225 1.22 -5.26 -20.13
CA SER A 225 1.80 -4.78 -21.39
C SER A 225 3.19 -5.36 -21.63
N LYS A 226 3.51 -5.70 -22.89
CA LYS A 226 4.88 -6.02 -23.34
C LYS A 226 5.76 -4.77 -23.29
N THR A 227 5.98 -4.20 -22.11
CA THR A 227 6.76 -2.98 -21.87
C THR A 227 8.13 -3.29 -21.31
N GLY A 228 8.70 -4.46 -21.64
CA GLY A 228 9.90 -5.02 -21.01
C GLY A 228 11.06 -4.03 -20.82
N ASP A 229 11.32 -3.18 -21.82
CA ASP A 229 12.39 -2.19 -21.75
C ASP A 229 12.07 -1.02 -20.81
N LEU A 230 10.82 -0.54 -20.80
CA LEU A 230 10.38 0.52 -19.88
C LEU A 230 10.31 0.03 -18.44
N THR A 231 9.76 -1.17 -18.22
CA THR A 231 9.68 -1.79 -16.89
C THR A 231 11.07 -1.98 -16.31
N LYS A 232 12.02 -2.53 -17.08
CA LYS A 232 13.41 -2.68 -16.64
C LYS A 232 14.08 -1.34 -16.36
N ARG A 233 13.81 -0.30 -17.16
CA ARG A 233 14.36 1.03 -16.96
C ARG A 233 13.87 1.66 -15.66
N TYR A 234 12.55 1.65 -15.42
CA TYR A 234 11.98 2.24 -14.21
C TYR A 234 12.36 1.47 -12.95
N TYR A 235 12.40 0.13 -13.02
CA TYR A 235 12.95 -0.69 -11.95
C TYR A 235 14.39 -0.28 -11.58
N LYS A 236 15.29 -0.20 -12.57
CA LYS A 236 16.69 0.17 -12.33
C LYS A 236 16.84 1.58 -11.77
N GLU A 237 15.99 2.50 -12.20
CA GLU A 237 15.95 3.86 -11.66
C GLU A 237 15.54 3.85 -10.19
N TRP A 238 14.45 3.16 -9.86
CA TRP A 238 13.93 3.09 -8.50
C TRP A 238 14.90 2.39 -7.55
N ALA A 239 15.38 1.20 -7.91
CA ALA A 239 16.32 0.41 -7.10
C ALA A 239 17.67 1.12 -6.87
N ALA A 240 18.04 2.09 -7.72
CA ALA A 240 19.28 2.87 -7.54
C ALA A 240 19.12 4.03 -6.55
N LEU A 241 17.90 4.46 -6.22
CA LEU A 241 17.65 5.61 -5.33
C LEU A 241 17.63 5.24 -3.84
N ASP A 242 17.43 3.96 -3.56
CA ASP A 242 17.47 3.37 -2.23
C ASP A 242 17.91 1.91 -2.35
N LEU A 243 19.18 1.65 -2.01
CA LEU A 243 19.81 0.33 -2.18
C LEU A 243 19.34 -0.69 -1.13
N GLU A 244 18.75 -0.21 -0.04
CA GLU A 244 18.24 -1.04 1.04
C GLU A 244 16.79 -1.45 0.79
N ASP A 245 16.02 -0.66 0.04
CA ASP A 245 14.63 -0.95 -0.28
C ASP A 245 14.49 -2.17 -1.21
N GLN A 246 13.80 -3.20 -0.71
CA GLN A 246 13.53 -4.43 -1.46
C GLN A 246 12.26 -4.38 -2.32
N VAL A 247 11.38 -3.38 -2.11
CA VAL A 247 10.11 -3.24 -2.84
C VAL A 247 10.30 -3.15 -4.37
N PRO A 248 11.25 -2.36 -4.93
CA PRO A 248 11.47 -2.31 -6.36
C PRO A 248 11.77 -3.68 -6.98
N HIS A 249 12.50 -4.53 -6.26
CA HIS A 249 12.85 -5.87 -6.69
C HIS A 249 11.62 -6.78 -6.70
N ALA A 250 10.88 -6.80 -5.59
CA ALA A 250 9.67 -7.60 -5.46
C ALA A 250 8.65 -7.27 -6.56
N GLU A 251 8.37 -5.99 -6.78
CA GLU A 251 7.41 -5.55 -7.79
C GLU A 251 7.89 -5.85 -9.22
N TYR A 252 9.17 -5.61 -9.52
CA TYR A 252 9.73 -5.93 -10.83
C TYR A 252 9.63 -7.41 -11.17
N TYR A 253 10.04 -8.29 -10.25
CA TYR A 253 10.02 -9.74 -10.50
C TYR A 253 8.61 -10.31 -10.51
N PHE A 254 7.69 -9.75 -9.72
CA PHE A 254 6.28 -10.14 -9.77
C PHE A 254 5.69 -9.96 -11.18
N LEU A 255 5.93 -8.79 -11.82
CA LEU A 255 5.44 -8.52 -13.18
C LEU A 255 6.06 -9.42 -14.26
N ARG A 256 7.08 -10.23 -13.92
CA ARG A 256 7.72 -11.18 -14.83
C ARG A 256 7.35 -12.64 -14.56
N LEU A 257 6.53 -12.91 -13.55
CA LEU A 257 5.97 -14.25 -13.36
C LEU A 257 5.13 -14.63 -14.58
N PRO A 258 5.15 -15.90 -15.01
CA PRO A 258 4.30 -16.36 -16.10
C PRO A 258 2.82 -16.21 -15.71
N ASN A 259 2.04 -15.59 -16.58
CA ASN A 259 0.58 -15.43 -16.46
C ASN A 259 -0.16 -16.68 -16.91
#